data_AF-A0A0C9V5L1-F1
#
_entry.id   AF-A0A0C9V5L1-F1
#
_cell.length_a   1.000
_cell.length_b   1.000
_cell.length_c   1.000
_cell.angle_alpha   90.00
_cell.angle_beta   90.00
_cell.angle_gamma   90.00
#
_symmetry.space_group_name_H-M   'P 1'
#
loop_
_entity.id
_entity.type
_entity.pdbx_description
1 polymer ?
#
loop_
_entity_poly.entity_id
_entity_poly.type
_entity_poly.pdbx_seq_one_letter_code
_entity_poly.pdbx_strand_id
1 'polypeptide(L)'
;MGHHRWQPEDSESVWELLTLEKWCAASRLQRSWYELDICALNLEWAVDQDLMEVDGRVIKLLDLKSRGVEILAELEKQVFANQGSIVASYTVHMEHVFEWMNASQKQMAWTKNGLLDSRMSESGEDFSSCMEILGNKRKAKESGDCVEGIRRRRKSWWKQKELLHYAEEQENPGRKL
;
A
#
# COMPACT_ATOMS: atom_id res chain seq x y z
N MET A 1 -4.09 55.61 -20.43
CA MET A 1 -4.21 54.38 -19.61
C MET A 1 -4.91 53.34 -20.48
N GLY A 2 -4.15 52.40 -21.06
CA GLY A 2 -4.72 51.35 -21.89
C GLY A 2 -5.30 50.26 -20.99
N HIS A 3 -6.61 50.03 -21.06
CA HIS A 3 -7.22 48.85 -20.47
C HIS A 3 -6.69 47.62 -21.22
N HIS A 4 -5.78 46.86 -20.60
CA HIS A 4 -5.49 45.50 -21.04
C HIS A 4 -6.78 44.68 -20.88
N ARG A 5 -7.49 44.52 -21.98
CA ARG A 5 -8.64 43.63 -22.12
C ARG A 5 -8.08 42.21 -22.18
N TRP A 6 -8.30 41.44 -21.12
CA TRP A 6 -8.03 40.01 -21.09
C TRP A 6 -8.64 39.33 -22.32
N GLN A 7 -7.83 38.61 -23.09
CA GLN A 7 -8.35 37.88 -24.23
C GLN A 7 -8.92 36.54 -23.76
N PRO A 8 -10.00 36.03 -24.38
CA PRO A 8 -10.57 34.72 -24.02
C PRO A 8 -9.54 33.58 -24.07
N GLU A 9 -8.57 33.69 -24.96
CA GLU A 9 -7.49 32.72 -25.22
C GLU A 9 -6.51 32.59 -24.04
N ASP A 10 -6.36 33.68 -23.25
CA ASP A 10 -5.57 33.67 -22.01
C ASP A 10 -6.25 32.83 -20.91
N SER A 11 -7.57 32.65 -20.98
CA SER A 11 -8.31 31.88 -19.99
C SER A 11 -8.31 30.38 -20.30
N GLU A 12 -8.38 30.00 -21.57
CA GLU A 12 -8.37 28.60 -22.02
C GLU A 12 -7.02 27.93 -21.75
N SER A 13 -5.92 28.62 -22.07
CA SER A 13 -4.56 28.16 -21.77
C SER A 13 -4.29 27.96 -20.27
N VAL A 14 -4.86 28.81 -19.41
CA VAL A 14 -4.78 28.65 -17.94
C VAL A 14 -5.54 27.41 -17.46
N TRP A 15 -6.70 27.11 -18.06
CA TRP A 15 -7.46 25.91 -17.75
C TRP A 15 -6.76 24.62 -18.20
N GLU A 16 -6.15 24.63 -19.38
CA GLU A 16 -5.34 23.52 -19.88
C GLU A 16 -4.14 23.24 -18.97
N LEU A 17 -3.44 24.29 -18.55
CA LEU A 17 -2.29 24.17 -17.65
C LEU A 17 -2.69 23.57 -16.29
N LEU A 18 -3.80 24.06 -15.70
CA LEU A 18 -4.35 23.50 -14.46
C LEU A 18 -4.74 22.02 -14.61
N THR A 19 -5.30 21.66 -15.77
CA THR A 19 -5.70 20.28 -16.08
C THR A 19 -4.47 19.38 -16.22
N LEU A 20 -3.43 19.84 -16.90
CA LEU A 20 -2.17 19.12 -17.04
C LEU A 20 -1.49 18.89 -15.68
N GLU A 21 -1.42 19.93 -14.84
CA GLU A 21 -0.85 19.84 -13.49
C GLU A 21 -1.59 18.78 -12.66
N LYS A 22 -2.93 18.79 -12.72
CA LYS A 22 -3.79 17.80 -12.09
C LYS A 22 -3.50 16.38 -12.57
N TRP A 23 -3.35 16.18 -13.87
CA TRP A 23 -2.96 14.89 -14.45
C TRP A 23 -1.59 14.43 -13.98
N CYS A 24 -0.59 15.31 -13.99
CA CYS A 24 0.75 15.00 -13.51
C CYS A 24 0.74 14.60 -12.02
N ALA A 25 -0.01 15.32 -11.18
CA ALA A 25 -0.19 14.98 -9.77
C ALA A 25 -0.83 13.59 -9.60
N ALA A 26 -1.90 13.30 -10.34
CA ALA A 26 -2.55 12.00 -10.32
C ALA A 26 -1.61 10.86 -10.76
N SER A 27 -0.84 11.06 -11.84
CA SER A 27 0.15 10.07 -12.31
C SER A 27 1.25 9.81 -11.28
N ARG A 28 1.71 10.85 -10.56
CA ARG A 28 2.69 10.70 -9.47
C ARG A 28 2.11 9.91 -8.30
N LEU A 29 0.87 10.19 -7.90
CA LEU A 29 0.19 9.45 -6.84
C LEU A 29 -0.02 7.99 -7.22
N GLN A 30 -0.45 7.74 -8.45
CA GLN A 30 -0.62 6.38 -8.97
C GLN A 30 0.71 5.60 -8.95
N ARG A 31 1.82 6.22 -9.37
CA ARG A 31 3.14 5.60 -9.26
C ARG A 31 3.51 5.29 -7.81
N SER A 32 3.37 6.25 -6.90
CA SER A 32 3.66 6.05 -5.47
C SER A 32 2.82 4.92 -4.86
N TRP A 33 1.57 4.78 -5.32
CA TRP A 33 0.68 3.73 -4.85
C TRP A 33 1.16 2.34 -5.27
N TYR A 34 1.65 2.18 -6.51
CA TYR A 34 2.25 0.92 -6.95
C TYR A 34 3.57 0.62 -6.23
N GLU A 35 4.39 1.63 -5.97
CA GLU A 35 5.61 1.46 -5.16
C GLU A 35 5.27 0.96 -3.75
N LEU A 36 4.23 1.49 -3.12
CA LEU A 36 3.74 1.02 -1.82
C LEU A 36 3.20 -0.41 -1.86
N ASP A 37 2.52 -0.81 -2.95
CA ASP A 37 2.04 -2.19 -3.13
C ASP A 37 3.22 -3.17 -3.24
N ILE A 38 4.28 -2.79 -3.95
CA ILE A 38 5.53 -3.57 -4.02
C ILE A 38 6.21 -3.61 -2.64
N CYS A 39 6.25 -2.48 -1.91
CA CYS A 39 6.78 -2.45 -0.55
C CYS A 39 6.01 -3.40 0.39
N ALA A 40 4.68 -3.46 0.31
CA ALA A 40 3.87 -4.37 1.11
C ALA A 40 4.26 -5.84 0.83
N LEU A 41 4.37 -6.22 -0.45
CA LEU A 41 4.75 -7.58 -0.83
C LEU A 41 6.18 -7.95 -0.38
N ASN A 42 7.12 -7.02 -0.52
CA ASN A 42 8.50 -7.23 -0.07
C ASN A 42 8.58 -7.40 1.45
N LEU A 43 7.76 -6.65 2.19
CA LEU A 43 7.69 -6.74 3.65
C LEU A 43 7.07 -8.07 4.10
N GLU A 44 5.97 -8.50 3.47
CA GLU A 44 5.36 -9.82 3.69
C GLU A 44 6.40 -10.94 3.47
N TRP A 45 7.10 -10.89 2.33
CA TRP A 45 8.13 -11.88 2.01
C TRP A 45 9.28 -11.90 3.02
N ALA A 46 9.79 -10.74 3.43
CA ALA A 46 10.88 -10.65 4.40
C ALA A 46 10.47 -11.24 5.76
N VAL A 47 9.26 -10.92 6.22
CA VAL A 47 8.72 -11.42 7.49
C VAL A 47 8.50 -12.92 7.45
N ASP A 48 8.03 -13.47 6.33
CA ASP A 48 7.90 -14.92 6.17
C ASP A 48 9.28 -15.63 6.27
N GLN A 49 10.33 -15.05 5.69
CA GLN A 49 11.69 -15.59 5.82
C GLN A 49 12.19 -15.55 7.27
N ASP A 50 12.04 -14.41 7.94
CA ASP A 50 12.49 -14.22 9.31
C ASP A 50 11.73 -15.14 10.29
N LEU A 51 10.41 -15.28 10.10
CA LEU A 51 9.58 -16.20 10.89
C LEU A 51 9.97 -17.66 10.64
N MET A 52 10.22 -18.05 9.39
CA MET A 52 10.66 -19.41 9.07
C MET A 52 12.01 -19.73 9.73
N GLU A 53 12.93 -18.76 9.80
CA GLU A 53 14.19 -18.93 10.52
C GLU A 53 13.96 -19.12 12.02
N VAL A 54 13.11 -18.30 12.63
CA VAL A 54 12.78 -18.40 14.06
C VAL A 54 12.05 -19.71 14.37
N ASP A 55 11.09 -20.12 13.55
CA ASP A 55 10.38 -21.39 13.70
C ASP A 55 11.34 -22.58 13.60
N GLY A 56 12.33 -22.51 12.70
CA GLY A 56 13.40 -23.51 12.63
C GLY A 56 14.20 -23.63 13.94
N ARG A 57 14.44 -22.50 14.63
CA ARG A 57 15.09 -22.48 15.95
C ARG A 57 14.17 -23.04 17.04
N VAL A 58 12.88 -22.73 17.00
CA VAL A 58 11.87 -23.29 17.92
C VAL A 58 11.80 -24.81 17.79
N ILE A 59 11.72 -25.33 16.56
CA ILE A 59 11.69 -26.78 16.29
C ILE A 59 12.96 -27.45 16.85
N LYS A 60 14.13 -26.84 16.64
CA LYS A 60 15.40 -27.37 17.16
C LYS A 60 15.44 -27.36 18.70
N LEU A 61 14.93 -26.32 19.34
CA LEU A 61 14.79 -26.25 20.80
C LEU A 61 13.91 -27.39 21.33
N LEU A 62 12.76 -27.63 20.67
CA LEU A 62 11.85 -28.71 21.05
C LEU A 62 12.47 -30.09 20.87
N ASP A 63 13.22 -30.33 19.79
CA ASP A 63 13.97 -31.58 19.59
C ASP A 63 14.96 -31.84 20.72
N LEU A 64 15.77 -30.84 21.08
CA LEU A 64 16.74 -30.94 22.16
C LEU A 64 16.08 -31.24 23.51
N LYS A 65 14.98 -30.54 23.82
CA LYS A 65 14.17 -30.79 25.01
C LYS A 65 13.62 -32.21 25.05
N SER A 66 13.14 -32.72 23.93
CA SER A 66 12.62 -34.08 23.82
C SER A 66 13.69 -35.15 24.11
N ARG A 67 14.96 -34.82 23.88
CA ARG A 67 16.13 -35.67 24.15
C ARG A 67 16.70 -35.51 25.56
N GLY A 68 16.06 -34.72 26.42
CA GLY A 68 16.51 -34.47 27.79
C GLY A 68 17.72 -33.53 27.90
N VAL A 69 18.03 -32.76 26.85
CA VAL A 69 19.08 -31.74 26.90
C VAL A 69 18.55 -30.54 27.68
N GLU A 70 19.28 -30.13 28.73
CA GLU A 70 18.93 -28.94 29.51
C GLU A 70 19.23 -27.68 28.69
N ILE A 71 18.22 -26.85 28.49
CA ILE A 71 18.30 -25.60 27.73
C ILE A 71 18.20 -24.44 28.70
N LEU A 72 19.07 -23.45 28.54
CA LEU A 72 19.00 -22.18 29.26
C LEU A 72 17.64 -21.51 29.00
N ALA A 73 16.87 -21.28 30.07
CA ALA A 73 15.57 -20.62 29.98
C ALA A 73 15.62 -19.26 29.29
N GLU A 74 16.75 -18.54 29.41
CA GLU A 74 16.97 -17.26 28.74
C GLU A 74 17.01 -17.40 27.21
N LEU A 75 17.60 -18.48 26.69
CA LEU A 75 17.65 -18.74 25.25
C LEU A 75 16.25 -19.00 24.68
N GLU A 76 15.41 -19.74 25.41
CA GLU A 76 14.04 -20.01 25.00
C GLU A 76 13.22 -18.72 24.97
N LYS A 77 13.30 -17.92 26.04
CA LYS A 77 12.65 -16.60 26.11
C LYS A 77 13.10 -15.71 24.96
N GLN A 78 14.38 -15.68 24.63
CA GLN A 78 14.90 -14.88 23.54
C GLN A 78 14.34 -15.31 22.18
N VAL A 79 14.21 -16.61 21.92
CA VAL A 79 13.66 -17.11 20.65
C VAL A 79 12.20 -16.69 20.48
N PHE A 80 11.38 -16.81 21.53
CA PHE A 80 9.98 -16.36 21.49
C PHE A 80 9.87 -14.83 21.43
N ALA A 81 10.71 -14.10 22.16
CA ALA A 81 10.75 -12.64 22.10
C ALA A 81 11.13 -12.13 20.70
N ASN A 82 12.06 -12.80 20.01
CA ASN A 82 12.40 -12.47 18.63
C ASN A 82 11.21 -12.67 17.69
N GLN A 83 10.47 -13.78 17.84
CA GLN A 83 9.25 -14.01 17.07
C GLN A 83 8.23 -12.88 17.26
N GLY A 84 7.95 -12.52 18.52
CA GLY A 84 7.06 -11.40 18.85
C GLY A 84 7.55 -10.08 18.27
N SER A 85 8.86 -9.81 18.34
CA SER A 85 9.47 -8.59 17.79
C SER A 85 9.32 -8.50 16.27
N ILE A 86 9.49 -9.61 15.53
CA ILE A 86 9.31 -9.64 14.07
C ILE A 86 7.87 -9.28 13.72
N VAL A 87 6.90 -9.91 14.41
CA VAL A 87 5.48 -9.66 14.13
C VAL A 87 5.05 -8.25 14.52
N ALA A 88 5.55 -7.72 15.64
CA ALA A 88 5.29 -6.35 16.05
C ALA A 88 5.82 -5.35 15.01
N SER A 89 7.07 -5.53 14.56
CA SER A 89 7.70 -4.70 13.53
C SER A 89 6.92 -4.75 12.21
N TYR A 90 6.59 -5.95 11.73
CA TYR A 90 5.75 -6.15 10.54
C TYR A 90 4.45 -5.37 10.63
N THR A 91 3.75 -5.45 11.76
CA THR A 91 2.45 -4.82 11.97
C THR A 91 2.57 -3.30 11.85
N VAL A 92 3.54 -2.69 12.53
CA VAL A 92 3.77 -1.24 12.48
C VAL A 92 4.10 -0.78 11.05
N HIS A 93 4.97 -1.52 10.36
CA HIS A 93 5.35 -1.17 8.99
C HIS A 93 4.18 -1.33 8.01
N MET A 94 3.37 -2.39 8.12
CA MET A 94 2.18 -2.57 7.30
C MET A 94 1.12 -1.51 7.55
N GLU A 95 0.90 -1.11 8.80
CA GLU A 95 -0.02 -0.03 9.14
C GLU A 95 0.36 1.27 8.43
N HIS A 96 1.64 1.62 8.48
CA HIS A 96 2.16 2.79 7.79
C HIS A 96 1.96 2.71 6.27
N VAL A 97 2.25 1.55 5.64
CA VAL A 97 2.02 1.33 4.21
C VAL A 97 0.53 1.50 3.87
N PHE A 98 -0.38 0.90 4.65
CA PHE A 98 -1.81 1.04 4.42
C PHE A 98 -2.32 2.46 4.61
N GLU A 99 -1.80 3.21 5.58
CA GLU A 99 -2.13 4.62 5.77
C GLU A 99 -1.80 5.44 4.53
N TRP A 100 -0.59 5.29 3.97
CA TRP A 100 -0.18 5.98 2.75
C TRP A 100 -0.97 5.54 1.53
N MET A 101 -1.21 4.23 1.36
CA MET A 101 -2.04 3.74 0.25
C MET A 101 -3.45 4.35 0.30
N ASN A 102 -4.06 4.43 1.48
CA ASN A 102 -5.38 5.04 1.67
C ASN A 102 -5.34 6.56 1.43
N ALA A 103 -4.30 7.25 1.87
CA ALA A 103 -4.12 8.68 1.65
C ALA A 103 -4.01 8.99 0.15
N SER A 104 -3.15 8.26 -0.58
CA SER A 104 -3.01 8.37 -2.03
C SER A 104 -4.31 8.05 -2.75
N GLN A 105 -5.06 7.04 -2.31
CA GLN A 105 -6.36 6.70 -2.91
C GLN A 105 -7.41 7.81 -2.70
N LYS A 106 -7.48 8.41 -1.50
CA LYS A 106 -8.35 9.57 -1.24
C LYS A 106 -7.95 10.77 -2.10
N GLN A 107 -6.64 11.01 -2.22
CA GLN A 107 -6.10 12.02 -3.13
C GLN A 107 -6.24 11.67 -4.61
N MET A 108 -6.70 10.48 -5.00
CA MET A 108 -7.07 10.19 -6.38
C MET A 108 -8.58 10.20 -6.60
N ALA A 109 -9.40 10.34 -5.55
CA ALA A 109 -10.86 10.32 -5.68
C ALA A 109 -11.42 11.55 -6.43
N TRP A 110 -10.73 12.69 -6.38
CA TRP A 110 -11.16 13.91 -7.09
C TRP A 110 -11.01 13.79 -8.61
N THR A 111 -10.14 12.90 -9.13
CA THR A 111 -10.08 12.64 -10.59
C THR A 111 -11.30 11.87 -11.09
N LYS A 112 -11.98 11.13 -10.21
CA LYS A 112 -13.23 10.43 -10.53
C LYS A 112 -14.46 11.33 -10.38
N ASN A 113 -14.44 12.24 -9.41
CA ASN A 113 -15.56 13.13 -9.11
C ASN A 113 -15.56 14.40 -9.96
N GLY A 114 -14.41 14.75 -10.54
CA GLY A 114 -14.25 15.79 -11.55
C GLY A 114 -14.05 15.20 -12.93
N LEU A 115 -14.84 14.18 -13.31
CA LEU A 115 -15.03 13.84 -14.72
C LEU A 115 -15.40 15.17 -15.38
N LEU A 116 -14.45 15.72 -16.14
CA LEU A 116 -14.57 16.98 -16.87
C LEU A 116 -15.95 17.02 -17.49
N ASP A 117 -16.80 17.88 -16.94
CA ASP A 117 -18.17 18.03 -17.41
C ASP A 117 -18.06 18.48 -18.87
N SER A 118 -18.46 17.55 -19.74
CA SER A 118 -18.89 17.71 -21.12
C SER A 118 -18.85 19.14 -21.67
N ARG A 119 -17.68 19.60 -22.12
CA ARG A 119 -17.57 20.65 -23.16
C ARG A 119 -16.27 20.57 -23.97
N MET A 120 -15.86 19.35 -24.32
CA MET A 120 -14.95 19.11 -25.45
C MET A 120 -15.66 18.28 -26.53
N SER A 121 -16.91 18.66 -26.82
CA SER A 121 -17.50 18.35 -28.12
C SER A 121 -17.67 19.69 -28.82
N GLU A 122 -17.13 19.77 -30.04
CA GLU A 122 -17.32 20.85 -31.02
C GLU A 122 -16.39 22.07 -30.94
N SER A 123 -15.09 21.87 -31.16
CA SER A 123 -14.38 22.64 -32.18
C SER A 123 -13.18 21.83 -32.67
N GLY A 124 -13.12 21.64 -33.99
CA GLY A 124 -12.16 20.78 -34.64
C GLY A 124 -10.72 21.30 -34.56
N GLU A 125 -9.83 20.35 -34.82
CA GLU A 125 -8.44 20.51 -35.23
C GLU A 125 -7.42 20.80 -34.10
N ASP A 126 -6.48 19.85 -34.00
CA ASP A 126 -5.10 20.00 -33.51
C ASP A 126 -4.79 19.96 -32.00
N PHE A 127 -5.05 18.81 -31.35
CA PHE A 127 -4.26 18.36 -30.18
C PHE A 127 -3.47 17.07 -30.47
N SER A 128 -2.86 16.99 -31.65
CA SER A 128 -2.08 15.84 -32.15
C SER A 128 -0.59 15.86 -31.79
N SER A 129 -0.17 16.33 -30.60
CA SER A 129 1.27 16.42 -30.29
C SER A 129 1.74 16.02 -28.88
N CYS A 130 0.86 15.64 -27.94
CA CYS A 130 1.31 15.16 -26.62
C CYS A 130 1.27 13.64 -26.43
N MET A 131 0.97 12.86 -27.49
CA MET A 131 0.70 11.43 -27.38
C MET A 131 1.70 10.52 -28.13
N GLU A 132 2.98 10.88 -28.16
CA GLU A 132 4.04 10.02 -28.75
C GLU A 132 4.99 9.40 -27.71
N ILE A 133 4.50 8.89 -26.57
CA ILE A 133 5.23 7.84 -25.84
C ILE A 133 4.24 6.85 -25.21
N LEU A 134 3.50 6.08 -26.03
CA LEU A 134 2.98 4.79 -25.57
C LEU A 134 2.71 3.82 -26.74
N GLY A 135 3.76 3.47 -27.46
CA GLY A 135 3.76 2.29 -28.32
C GLY A 135 3.75 1.02 -27.47
N ASN A 136 2.56 0.45 -27.21
CA ASN A 136 2.16 -0.84 -27.78
C ASN A 136 0.88 -1.40 -27.12
N LYS A 137 -0.06 -1.74 -28.00
CA LYS A 137 -1.20 -2.64 -27.79
C LYS A 137 -0.84 -3.81 -26.89
N ARG A 138 -1.55 -3.98 -25.77
CA ARG A 138 -2.01 -5.29 -25.30
C ARG A 138 -3.33 -5.17 -24.53
N LYS A 139 -4.37 -5.71 -25.16
CA LYS A 139 -5.64 -6.27 -24.67
C LYS A 139 -6.05 -5.86 -23.24
N ALA A 140 -7.11 -5.07 -23.17
CA ALA A 140 -7.92 -4.88 -21.96
C ALA A 140 -8.39 -6.24 -21.42
N LYS A 141 -8.04 -6.52 -20.17
CA LYS A 141 -8.69 -7.54 -19.35
C LYS A 141 -9.11 -6.85 -18.05
N GLU A 142 -10.43 -6.66 -17.93
CA GLU A 142 -11.21 -6.50 -16.70
C GLU A 142 -10.47 -5.92 -15.48
N SER A 143 -10.49 -4.60 -15.30
CA SER A 143 -9.98 -3.91 -14.11
C SER A 143 -10.95 -4.00 -12.92
N GLY A 144 -11.47 -5.20 -12.63
CA GLY A 144 -12.24 -5.49 -11.42
C GLY A 144 -11.38 -6.06 -10.27
N ASP A 145 -10.17 -6.53 -10.58
CA ASP A 145 -9.41 -7.39 -9.67
C ASP A 145 -8.59 -6.61 -8.61
N CYS A 146 -8.22 -5.36 -8.89
CA CYS A 146 -7.41 -4.55 -7.97
C CYS A 146 -8.13 -4.24 -6.66
N VAL A 147 -9.43 -3.93 -6.70
CA VAL A 147 -10.21 -3.60 -5.49
C VAL A 147 -10.50 -4.85 -4.66
N GLU A 148 -10.77 -5.99 -5.31
CA GLU A 148 -11.06 -7.24 -4.60
C GLU A 148 -9.79 -7.86 -3.98
N GLY A 149 -8.62 -7.67 -4.61
CA GLY A 149 -7.32 -8.03 -4.03
C GLY A 149 -7.01 -7.27 -2.74
N ILE A 150 -7.20 -5.95 -2.75
CA ILE A 150 -7.03 -5.08 -1.56
C ILE A 150 -8.01 -5.48 -0.45
N ARG A 151 -9.27 -5.75 -0.80
CA ARG A 151 -10.29 -6.19 0.17
C ARG A 151 -9.92 -7.52 0.81
N ARG A 152 -9.35 -8.46 0.04
CA ARG A 152 -8.87 -9.75 0.54
C ARG A 152 -7.65 -9.59 1.44
N ARG A 153 -6.63 -8.82 1.04
CA ARG A 153 -5.43 -8.57 1.86
C ARG A 153 -5.78 -7.88 3.18
N ARG A 154 -6.68 -6.88 3.15
CA ARG A 154 -7.17 -6.20 4.36
C ARG A 154 -7.90 -7.15 5.31
N LYS A 155 -8.75 -8.04 4.79
CA LYS A 155 -9.43 -9.07 5.59
C LYS A 155 -8.45 -10.08 6.20
N SER A 156 -7.40 -10.46 5.48
CA SER A 156 -6.34 -11.32 6.00
C SER A 156 -5.59 -10.63 7.14
N TRP A 157 -5.24 -9.36 6.96
CA TRP A 157 -4.58 -8.55 7.97
C TRP A 157 -5.41 -8.41 9.26
N TRP A 158 -6.72 -8.15 9.16
CA TRP A 158 -7.60 -8.09 10.34
C TRP A 158 -7.63 -9.41 11.11
N LYS A 159 -7.67 -10.55 10.42
CA LYS A 159 -7.58 -11.87 11.06
C LYS A 159 -6.25 -12.08 11.76
N GLN A 160 -5.15 -11.63 11.15
CA GLN A 160 -3.81 -11.75 11.73
C GLN A 160 -3.64 -10.86 12.97
N LYS A 161 -4.19 -9.64 12.94
CA LYS A 161 -4.25 -8.72 14.09
C LYS A 161 -5.12 -9.26 15.23
N GLU A 162 -6.22 -9.93 14.91
CA GLU A 162 -7.09 -10.61 15.88
C GLU A 162 -6.37 -11.80 16.54
N LEU A 163 -5.60 -12.58 15.76
CA LEU A 163 -4.77 -13.67 16.30
C LEU A 163 -3.64 -13.16 17.21
N LEU A 164 -3.06 -12.00 16.91
CA LEU A 164 -2.04 -11.36 17.75
C LEU A 164 -2.61 -10.89 19.09
N HIS A 165 -3.78 -10.27 19.07
CA HIS A 165 -4.48 -9.86 20.28
C HIS A 165 -4.85 -11.06 21.16
N TYR A 166 -5.24 -12.18 20.54
CA TYR A 166 -5.54 -13.42 21.26
C TYR A 166 -4.29 -14.09 21.86
N ALA A 167 -3.13 -13.95 21.21
CA ALA A 167 -1.86 -14.46 21.72
C ALA A 167 -1.35 -13.63 22.92
N GLU A 168 -1.46 -12.29 22.87
CA GLU A 168 -1.12 -11.41 23.99
C GLU A 168 -1.99 -11.67 25.23
N GLU A 169 -3.28 -12.00 25.06
CA GLU A 169 -4.18 -12.35 26.18
C GLU A 169 -3.83 -13.70 26.84
N GLN A 170 -3.24 -14.64 26.10
CA GLN A 170 -2.80 -15.93 26.64
C GLN A 170 -1.44 -15.85 27.37
N GLU A 171 -0.60 -14.87 27.01
CA GLU A 171 0.72 -14.68 27.62
C GLU A 171 0.67 -13.88 28.95
N ASN A 172 -0.46 -13.24 29.29
CA ASN A 172 -0.58 -12.45 30.52
C ASN A 172 -1.96 -12.50 31.20
N PRO A 173 -2.34 -13.63 31.84
CA PRO A 173 -3.62 -13.76 32.54
C PRO A 173 -3.76 -12.90 33.81
N GLY A 174 -2.76 -12.09 34.18
CA GLY A 174 -2.67 -11.39 35.46
C GLY A 174 -3.07 -9.90 35.49
N ARG A 175 -3.41 -9.27 34.36
CA ARG A 175 -3.81 -7.84 34.32
C ARG A 175 -5.34 -7.66 34.36
N LYS A 176 -5.98 -8.16 35.41
CA LYS A 176 -7.27 -7.62 35.89
C LYS A 176 -7.19 -7.51 37.41
N LEU A 177 -6.82 -6.32 37.87
CA LEU A 177 -7.12 -5.79 39.20
C LEU A 177 -7.78 -4.43 39.01
#